data_AF-A0AAQ1G3Z9-F1
#
_entry.id   AF-A0AAQ1G3Z9-F1
#
_cell.length_a   1.000
_cell.length_b   1.000
_cell.length_c   1.000
_cell.angle_alpha   90.00
_cell.angle_beta   90.00
_cell.angle_gamma   90.00
#
_symmetry.space_group_name_H-M   'P 1'
#
loop_
_entity.id
_entity.type
_entity.pdbx_description
1 polymer ?
#
loop_
_entity_poly.entity_id
_entity_poly.type
_entity_poly.pdbx_seq_one_letter_code
_entity_poly.pdbx_strand_id
1 'polypeptide(L)'
;MSLRRLLGDRLYLLQLWRDRFDLRDLHSGEVISEPPMVVLGDQAGKVVLVAAGHEALSMALEEGMRRVSVTDHPRVLIGDFALAEKYLQWLLRKAAGNRLFPAAPRLVMQQRDCLEGGLTEVELRVLRELALGAGAREVLVLEGGKQPSLQQVEQAFADQRKGTGKRVSSLVSGVVTLLVVAAFVAAALLRSGGN
;
A
#
# COMPACT_ATOMS: atom_id res chain seq x y z
N MET A 1 6.43 -16.75 -24.41
CA MET A 1 7.07 -15.77 -23.49
C MET A 1 6.85 -14.38 -24.10
N SER A 2 6.10 -13.49 -23.45
CA SER A 2 5.62 -12.23 -24.07
C SER A 2 6.72 -11.17 -24.21
N LEU A 3 6.78 -10.49 -25.36
CA LEU A 3 7.71 -9.40 -25.71
C LEU A 3 7.75 -8.28 -24.65
N ARG A 4 6.64 -8.09 -23.91
CA ARG A 4 6.54 -7.10 -22.82
C ARG A 4 7.42 -7.43 -21.60
N ARG A 5 7.66 -8.72 -21.31
CA ARG A 5 8.58 -9.13 -20.23
C ARG A 5 10.05 -8.82 -20.58
N LEU A 6 10.39 -8.85 -21.88
CA LEU A 6 11.70 -8.45 -22.38
C LEU A 6 11.92 -6.94 -22.27
N LEU A 7 10.85 -6.14 -22.43
CA LEU A 7 10.87 -4.68 -22.28
C LEU A 7 10.84 -4.19 -20.82
N GLY A 8 10.82 -5.11 -19.83
CA GLY A 8 10.87 -4.75 -18.42
C GLY A 8 9.56 -4.20 -17.83
N ASP A 9 8.41 -4.38 -18.51
CA ASP A 9 7.10 -4.00 -17.95
C ASP A 9 6.64 -5.02 -16.89
N ARG A 10 7.25 -4.93 -15.71
CA ARG A 10 6.84 -5.73 -14.55
C ARG A 10 5.62 -5.08 -13.90
N LEU A 11 4.62 -5.92 -13.65
CA LEU A 11 3.37 -5.54 -13.01
C LEU A 11 3.12 -6.51 -11.87
N TYR A 12 3.14 -5.97 -10.66
CA TYR A 12 2.92 -6.74 -9.45
C TYR A 12 1.61 -6.35 -8.78
N LEU A 13 0.95 -7.35 -8.19
CA LEU A 13 -0.12 -7.17 -7.21
C LEU A 13 0.46 -7.45 -5.82
N LEU A 14 0.46 -6.44 -4.97
CA LEU A 14 0.86 -6.51 -3.58
C LEU A 14 -0.38 -6.53 -2.69
N GLN A 15 -0.64 -7.67 -2.08
CA GLN A 15 -1.73 -7.86 -1.12
C GLN A 15 -1.17 -7.79 0.30
N LEU A 16 -1.80 -6.99 1.16
CA LEU A 16 -1.31 -6.71 2.50
C LEU A 16 -2.29 -7.21 3.57
N TRP A 17 -1.83 -8.14 4.40
CA TRP A 17 -2.43 -8.53 5.68
C TRP A 17 -1.52 -8.09 6.82
N ARG A 18 -2.04 -8.09 8.05
CA ARG A 18 -1.28 -7.74 9.26
C ARG A 18 -0.16 -8.75 9.55
N ASP A 19 -0.30 -9.99 9.14
CA ASP A 19 0.66 -11.06 9.41
C ASP A 19 1.45 -11.51 8.17
N ARG A 20 1.08 -11.04 6.98
CA ARG A 20 1.66 -11.51 5.71
C ARG A 20 1.48 -10.51 4.58
N PHE A 21 2.52 -10.28 3.78
CA PHE A 21 2.43 -9.58 2.50
C PHE A 21 2.68 -10.56 1.35
N ASP A 22 1.75 -10.62 0.40
CA ASP A 22 1.90 -11.43 -0.82
C ASP A 22 2.16 -10.50 -2.02
N LEU A 23 3.31 -10.68 -2.66
CA LEU A 23 3.67 -10.01 -3.90
C LEU A 23 3.57 -11.00 -5.06
N ARG A 24 2.59 -10.79 -5.92
CA ARG A 24 2.34 -11.63 -7.10
C ARG A 24 2.75 -10.91 -8.38
N ASP A 25 3.54 -11.56 -9.23
CA ASP A 25 3.73 -11.11 -10.61
C ASP A 25 2.48 -11.47 -11.43
N LEU A 26 1.76 -10.47 -11.93
CA LEU A 26 0.50 -10.70 -12.65
C LEU A 26 0.70 -11.32 -14.04
N HIS A 27 1.92 -11.32 -14.57
CA HIS A 27 2.23 -11.98 -15.83
C HIS A 27 2.65 -13.44 -15.62
N SER A 28 3.46 -13.75 -14.60
CA SER A 28 3.96 -15.12 -14.36
C SER A 28 3.09 -15.92 -13.42
N GLY A 29 2.30 -15.27 -12.57
CA GLY A 29 1.54 -15.90 -11.51
C GLY A 29 2.38 -16.28 -10.29
N GLU A 30 3.71 -16.09 -10.33
CA GLU A 30 4.61 -16.34 -9.21
C GLU A 30 4.26 -15.46 -8.02
N VAL A 31 4.37 -16.01 -6.81
CA VAL A 31 4.03 -15.34 -5.56
C VAL A 31 5.21 -15.43 -4.62
N ILE A 32 5.61 -14.27 -4.08
CA ILE A 32 6.51 -14.16 -2.94
C ILE A 32 5.66 -13.78 -1.74
N SER A 33 5.66 -14.62 -0.72
CA SER A 33 4.92 -14.40 0.51
C SER A 33 5.89 -14.19 1.65
N GLU A 34 5.80 -13.05 2.32
CA GLU A 34 6.73 -12.68 3.40
C GLU A 34 5.96 -12.10 4.60
N PRO A 35 6.31 -12.47 5.83
CA PRO A 35 5.76 -11.83 7.03
C PRO A 35 6.28 -10.40 7.11
N PRO A 36 5.46 -9.40 7.53
CA PRO A 36 5.85 -8.00 7.59
C PRO A 36 6.74 -7.73 8.81
N MET A 37 7.91 -8.36 8.82
CA MET A 37 8.86 -8.41 9.94
C MET A 37 10.22 -7.93 9.48
N VAL A 38 10.89 -7.18 10.35
CA VAL A 38 12.23 -6.65 10.11
C VAL A 38 13.08 -6.79 11.36
N VAL A 39 14.38 -6.98 11.16
CA VAL A 39 15.39 -6.81 12.22
C VAL A 39 16.12 -5.51 11.95
N LEU A 40 16.12 -4.64 12.95
CA LEU A 40 16.85 -3.40 12.97
C LEU A 40 18.08 -3.57 13.88
N GLY A 41 19.20 -3.00 13.46
CA GLY A 41 20.42 -2.93 14.26
C GLY A 41 20.99 -1.52 14.29
N ASP A 42 22.05 -1.34 15.06
CA ASP A 42 22.83 -0.11 15.07
C ASP A 42 24.14 -0.31 14.31
N GLN A 43 24.42 0.59 13.37
CA GLN A 43 25.74 0.73 12.76
C GLN A 43 26.21 2.17 12.91
N ALA A 44 27.19 2.39 13.79
CA ALA A 44 27.78 3.70 14.06
C ALA A 44 26.73 4.78 14.45
N GLY A 45 25.79 4.41 15.33
CA GLY A 45 24.72 5.29 15.83
C GLY A 45 23.55 5.46 14.85
N LYS A 46 23.54 4.71 13.73
CA LYS A 46 22.47 4.75 12.73
C LYS A 46 21.68 3.46 12.72
N VAL A 47 20.35 3.59 12.81
CA VAL A 47 19.44 2.45 12.68
C VAL A 47 19.44 1.94 11.24
N VAL A 48 19.86 0.70 11.05
CA VAL A 48 19.91 0.02 9.75
C VAL A 48 18.98 -1.18 9.73
N LEU A 49 18.44 -1.48 8.54
CA LEU A 49 17.67 -2.71 8.31
C LEU A 49 18.65 -3.85 8.05
N VAL A 50 18.70 -4.82 8.95
CA VAL A 50 19.64 -5.95 8.92
C VAL A 50 19.04 -7.13 8.15
N ALA A 51 17.78 -7.46 8.45
CA ALA A 51 17.04 -8.53 7.79
C ALA A 51 15.56 -8.16 7.64
N ALA A 52 14.86 -8.83 6.72
CA ALA A 52 13.42 -8.67 6.50
C ALA A 52 12.74 -10.00 6.13
N GLY A 53 11.43 -10.09 6.35
CA GLY A 53 10.63 -11.26 6.00
C GLY A 53 10.94 -12.48 6.88
N HIS A 54 10.94 -13.66 6.27
CA HIS A 54 11.25 -14.91 6.97
C HIS A 54 12.67 -14.92 7.56
N GLU A 55 13.63 -14.24 6.92
CA GLU A 55 14.99 -14.10 7.44
C GLU A 55 15.00 -13.32 8.75
N ALA A 56 14.23 -12.23 8.84
CA ALA A 56 14.09 -11.48 10.09
C ALA A 56 13.46 -12.31 11.22
N LEU A 57 12.54 -13.23 10.89
CA LEU A 57 11.92 -14.12 11.88
C LEU A 57 12.88 -15.19 12.41
N SER A 58 13.71 -15.78 11.55
CA SER A 58 14.63 -16.86 11.92
C SER A 58 15.97 -16.36 12.48
N MET A 59 16.33 -15.10 12.23
CA MET A 59 17.58 -14.51 12.69
C MET A 59 17.64 -14.42 14.22
N ALA A 60 18.73 -14.93 14.81
CA ALA A 60 19.06 -14.71 16.21
C ALA A 60 19.42 -13.24 16.44
N LEU A 61 18.91 -12.65 17.52
CA LEU A 61 19.16 -11.26 17.84
C LEU A 61 20.42 -11.14 18.69
N GLU A 62 21.34 -10.29 18.25
CA GLU A 62 22.51 -9.87 19.02
C GLU A 62 22.19 -8.61 19.82
N GLU A 63 23.10 -8.22 20.71
CA GLU A 63 22.97 -6.98 21.48
C GLU A 63 22.86 -5.76 20.55
N GLY A 64 21.92 -4.87 20.84
CA GLY A 64 21.62 -3.72 20.00
C GLY A 64 20.72 -4.01 18.78
N MET A 65 20.31 -5.26 18.56
CA MET A 65 19.31 -5.61 17.55
C MET A 65 17.90 -5.68 18.14
N ARG A 66 16.90 -5.26 17.36
CA ARG A 66 15.47 -5.44 17.69
C ARG A 66 14.67 -5.91 16.50
N ARG A 67 13.78 -6.87 16.74
CA ARG A 67 12.80 -7.33 15.77
C ARG A 67 11.52 -6.51 15.92
N VAL A 68 10.99 -6.00 14.80
CA VAL A 68 9.80 -5.16 14.76
C VAL A 68 8.89 -5.62 13.63
N SER A 69 7.57 -5.52 13.83
CA SER A 69 6.61 -5.70 12.73
C SER A 69 6.39 -4.36 12.03
N VAL A 70 6.41 -4.38 10.69
CA VAL A 70 6.09 -3.22 9.84
C VAL A 70 4.65 -2.76 10.05
N THR A 71 3.77 -3.68 10.45
CA THR A 71 2.35 -3.46 10.68
C THR A 71 2.01 -3.34 12.17
N ASP A 72 3.00 -3.01 13.00
CA ASP A 72 2.84 -2.82 14.45
C ASP A 72 2.13 -1.51 14.78
N HIS A 73 0.84 -1.44 14.45
CA HIS A 73 0.00 -0.31 14.79
C HIS A 73 -1.45 -0.75 15.04
N PRO A 74 -2.09 -0.27 16.13
CA PRO A 74 -3.38 -0.81 16.58
C PRO A 74 -4.55 -0.44 15.67
N ARG A 75 -4.51 0.71 14.99
CA ARG A 75 -5.66 1.26 14.24
C ARG A 75 -5.50 1.29 12.73
N VAL A 76 -4.28 1.30 12.23
CA VAL A 76 -3.97 1.38 10.80
C VAL A 76 -2.95 0.31 10.46
N LEU A 77 -2.92 -0.14 9.21
CA LEU A 77 -1.98 -1.18 8.80
C LEU A 77 -0.54 -0.66 8.75
N ILE A 78 -0.33 0.54 8.21
CA ILE A 78 0.98 1.18 8.09
C ILE A 78 1.07 2.33 9.09
N GLY A 79 1.69 2.08 10.24
CA GLY A 79 1.91 3.09 11.29
C GLY A 79 3.25 3.82 11.16
N ASP A 80 4.30 3.11 10.76
CA ASP A 80 5.63 3.67 10.48
C ASP A 80 5.91 3.62 8.97
N PHE A 81 5.78 4.78 8.33
CA PHE A 81 5.96 4.91 6.88
C PHE A 81 7.40 4.60 6.45
N ALA A 82 8.40 5.08 7.19
CA ALA A 82 9.81 4.91 6.82
C ALA A 82 10.25 3.45 6.92
N LEU A 83 9.77 2.73 7.94
CA LEU A 83 10.02 1.30 8.09
C LEU A 83 9.33 0.50 6.98
N ALA A 84 8.07 0.81 6.70
CA ALA A 84 7.29 0.14 5.65
C ALA A 84 7.89 0.37 4.25
N GLU A 85 8.38 1.58 3.97
CA GLU A 85 8.99 1.92 2.69
C GLU A 85 10.25 1.06 2.47
N LYS A 86 11.13 1.00 3.48
CA LYS A 86 12.33 0.14 3.42
C LYS A 86 11.99 -1.34 3.23
N TYR A 87 10.95 -1.82 3.91
CA TYR A 87 10.49 -3.21 3.76
C TYR A 87 9.98 -3.47 2.33
N LEU A 88 9.16 -2.58 1.76
CA LEU A 88 8.67 -2.74 0.39
C LEU A 88 9.79 -2.61 -0.65
N GLN A 89 10.76 -1.71 -0.45
CA GLN A 89 11.95 -1.64 -1.30
C GLN A 89 12.70 -2.98 -1.30
N TRP A 90 12.89 -3.59 -0.13
CA TRP A 90 13.49 -4.93 -0.02
C TRP A 90 12.64 -5.99 -0.74
N LEU A 91 11.32 -6.00 -0.54
CA LEU A 91 10.42 -6.99 -1.13
C LEU A 91 10.41 -6.92 -2.67
N LEU A 92 10.36 -5.70 -3.23
CA LEU A 92 10.41 -5.47 -4.67
C LEU A 92 11.78 -5.85 -5.25
N ARG A 93 12.88 -5.57 -4.53
CA ARG A 93 14.23 -6.02 -4.93
C ARG A 93 14.34 -7.55 -4.91
N LYS A 94 13.80 -8.20 -3.89
CA LYS A 94 13.74 -9.66 -3.79
C LYS A 94 13.00 -10.27 -4.98
N ALA A 95 11.84 -9.71 -5.35
CA ALA A 95 11.09 -10.10 -6.53
C ALA A 95 11.79 -9.78 -7.85
N ALA A 96 12.68 -8.78 -7.86
CA ALA A 96 13.38 -8.40 -9.06
C ALA A 96 14.48 -9.39 -9.46
N GLY A 97 15.06 -10.09 -8.47
CA GLY A 97 16.19 -11.01 -8.62
C GLY A 97 17.53 -10.30 -8.80
N ASN A 98 18.55 -11.00 -9.33
CA ASN A 98 19.93 -10.52 -9.52
C ASN A 98 20.13 -9.46 -10.62
N ARG A 99 19.12 -8.64 -10.94
CA ARG A 99 19.26 -7.57 -11.94
C ARG A 99 19.93 -6.35 -11.30
N LEU A 100 21.04 -5.89 -11.88
CA LEU A 100 21.77 -4.71 -11.42
C LEU A 100 20.96 -3.40 -11.55
N PHE A 101 20.09 -3.30 -12.56
CA PHE A 101 19.22 -2.14 -12.79
C PHE A 101 17.81 -2.61 -13.18
N PRO A 102 16.98 -3.04 -12.21
CA PRO A 102 15.63 -3.45 -12.52
C PRO A 102 14.81 -2.22 -12.95
N ALA A 103 14.05 -2.36 -14.04
CA ALA A 103 13.09 -1.33 -14.44
C ALA A 103 12.05 -1.13 -13.32
N ALA A 104 11.68 0.13 -13.09
CA ALA A 104 10.68 0.48 -12.09
C ALA A 104 9.34 -0.22 -12.39
N PRO A 105 8.81 -1.03 -11.45
CA PRO A 105 7.59 -1.79 -11.70
C PRO A 105 6.33 -0.93 -11.61
N ARG A 106 5.25 -1.41 -12.22
CA ARG A 106 3.88 -0.96 -11.91
C ARG A 106 3.36 -1.78 -10.75
N LEU A 107 2.71 -1.14 -9.79
CA LEU A 107 2.26 -1.79 -8.57
C LEU A 107 0.76 -1.60 -8.38
N VAL A 108 0.05 -2.69 -8.09
CA VAL A 108 -1.30 -2.66 -7.56
C VAL A 108 -1.22 -2.97 -6.07
N MET A 109 -1.74 -2.09 -5.24
CA MET A 109 -1.83 -2.30 -3.79
C MET A 109 -3.24 -2.71 -3.41
N GLN A 110 -3.34 -3.74 -2.58
CA GLN A 110 -4.61 -4.23 -2.07
C GLN A 110 -4.46 -4.57 -0.59
N GLN A 111 -4.95 -3.70 0.28
CA GLN A 111 -5.07 -4.00 1.70
C GLN A 111 -6.22 -4.99 1.90
N ARG A 112 -5.99 -6.02 2.71
CA ARG A 112 -6.93 -7.14 2.90
C ARG A 112 -7.60 -7.12 4.26
N ASP A 113 -6.92 -6.54 5.25
CA ASP A 113 -7.42 -6.40 6.62
C ASP A 113 -7.92 -4.98 6.90
N CYS A 114 -8.80 -4.83 7.88
CA CYS A 114 -9.35 -3.55 8.33
C CYS A 114 -10.13 -2.78 7.23
N LEU A 115 -10.91 -3.50 6.41
CA LEU A 115 -11.75 -2.91 5.34
C LEU A 115 -13.21 -2.65 5.76
N GLU A 116 -13.55 -2.65 7.05
CA GLU A 116 -14.91 -2.33 7.48
C GLU A 116 -15.24 -0.88 7.11
N GLY A 117 -15.98 -0.70 6.01
CA GLY A 117 -16.29 0.62 5.43
C GLY A 117 -15.38 1.09 4.29
N GLY A 118 -14.40 0.28 3.86
CA GLY A 118 -13.41 0.66 2.84
C GLY A 118 -12.19 1.39 3.41
N LEU A 119 -11.30 1.88 2.54
CA LEU A 119 -10.14 2.67 2.94
C LEU A 119 -10.51 4.15 3.00
N THR A 120 -10.03 4.83 4.03
CA THR A 120 -10.12 6.30 4.10
C THR A 120 -9.21 6.95 3.06
N GLU A 121 -9.48 8.20 2.69
CA GLU A 121 -8.63 8.97 1.76
C GLU A 121 -7.18 9.09 2.26
N VAL A 122 -6.98 9.11 3.59
CA VAL A 122 -5.64 9.12 4.19
C VAL A 122 -4.94 7.77 3.95
N GLU A 123 -5.61 6.65 4.17
CA GLU A 123 -5.05 5.32 3.93
C GLU A 123 -4.78 5.08 2.43
N LEU A 124 -5.69 5.48 1.55
CA LEU A 124 -5.50 5.42 0.10
C LEU A 124 -4.25 6.20 -0.32
N ARG A 125 -4.06 7.40 0.25
CA ARG A 125 -2.87 8.21 0.00
C ARG A 125 -1.62 7.54 0.57
N VAL A 126 -1.66 7.04 1.80
CA VAL A 126 -0.52 6.36 2.44
C VAL A 126 -0.05 5.18 1.59
N LEU A 127 -0.95 4.29 1.17
CA LEU A 127 -0.59 3.15 0.32
C LEU A 127 0.01 3.62 -1.00
N ARG A 128 -0.62 4.60 -1.66
CA ARG A 128 -0.12 5.14 -2.94
C ARG A 128 1.29 5.72 -2.81
N GLU A 129 1.53 6.59 -1.83
CA GLU A 129 2.83 7.22 -1.60
C GLU A 129 3.88 6.18 -1.20
N LEU A 130 3.50 5.19 -0.39
CA LEU A 130 4.40 4.12 0.04
C LEU A 130 4.92 3.30 -1.15
N ALA A 131 4.04 2.95 -2.09
CA ALA A 131 4.43 2.25 -3.30
C ALA A 131 5.35 3.08 -4.21
N LEU A 132 5.07 4.38 -4.35
CA LEU A 132 5.92 5.30 -5.11
C LEU A 132 7.30 5.43 -4.46
N GLY A 133 7.37 5.62 -3.14
CA GLY A 133 8.62 5.64 -2.37
C GLY A 133 9.40 4.32 -2.44
N ALA A 134 8.68 3.20 -2.56
CA ALA A 134 9.30 1.89 -2.78
C ALA A 134 9.93 1.70 -4.17
N GLY A 135 9.72 2.65 -5.10
CA GLY A 135 10.28 2.64 -6.44
C GLY A 135 9.31 2.20 -7.53
N ALA A 136 8.00 2.14 -7.26
CA ALA A 136 7.00 1.91 -8.30
C ALA A 136 6.87 3.16 -9.20
N ARG A 137 6.73 2.95 -10.51
CA ARG A 137 6.52 4.05 -11.47
C ARG A 137 5.05 4.48 -11.61
N GLU A 138 4.13 3.54 -11.42
CA GLU A 138 2.70 3.78 -11.44
C GLU A 138 2.03 2.90 -10.41
N VAL A 139 1.05 3.46 -9.71
CA VAL A 139 0.37 2.79 -8.61
C VAL A 139 -1.14 2.88 -8.77
N LEU A 140 -1.77 1.72 -8.62
CA LEU A 140 -3.20 1.58 -8.36
C LEU A 140 -3.41 1.09 -6.94
N VAL A 141 -4.41 1.63 -6.25
CA VAL A 141 -4.90 1.08 -4.99
C VAL A 141 -6.29 0.54 -5.28
N LEU A 142 -6.49 -0.76 -5.03
CA LEU A 142 -7.78 -1.42 -5.25
C LEU A 142 -8.37 -1.83 -3.91
N GLU A 143 -9.64 -1.52 -3.76
CA GLU A 143 -10.45 -1.97 -2.64
C GLU A 143 -11.19 -3.27 -3.01
N GLY A 144 -11.49 -4.07 -2.00
CA GLY A 144 -12.33 -5.27 -2.14
C GLY A 144 -11.57 -6.59 -2.02
N GLY A 145 -12.35 -7.68 -1.93
CA GLY A 145 -11.85 -9.01 -1.58
C GLY A 145 -11.43 -9.89 -2.77
N LYS A 146 -11.66 -9.47 -4.02
CA LYS A 146 -11.34 -10.30 -5.19
C LYS A 146 -9.97 -9.94 -5.75
N GLN A 147 -9.23 -10.96 -6.18
CA GLN A 147 -8.00 -10.76 -6.93
C GLN A 147 -8.34 -10.32 -8.35
N PRO A 148 -7.81 -9.20 -8.85
CA PRO A 148 -8.11 -8.73 -10.20
C PRO A 148 -7.38 -9.56 -11.24
N SER A 149 -7.97 -9.69 -12.43
CA SER A 149 -7.28 -10.29 -13.59
C SER A 149 -6.27 -9.30 -14.18
N LEU A 150 -5.26 -9.82 -14.87
CA LEU A 150 -4.25 -8.99 -15.57
C LEU A 150 -4.92 -7.95 -16.50
N GLN A 151 -5.96 -8.37 -17.25
CA GLN A 151 -6.69 -7.48 -18.15
C GLN A 151 -7.41 -6.35 -17.41
N GLN A 152 -8.06 -6.65 -16.28
CA GLN A 152 -8.73 -5.64 -15.46
C GLN A 152 -7.73 -4.61 -14.92
N VAL A 153 -6.57 -5.07 -14.46
CA VAL A 153 -5.50 -4.18 -13.98
C VAL A 153 -4.95 -3.31 -15.12
N GLU A 154 -4.65 -3.90 -16.28
CA GLU A 154 -4.15 -3.15 -17.43
C GLU A 154 -5.13 -2.06 -17.88
N GLN A 155 -6.43 -2.37 -17.94
CA GLN A 155 -7.47 -1.40 -18.24
C GLN A 155 -7.53 -0.29 -17.18
N ALA A 156 -7.49 -0.64 -15.89
CA ALA A 156 -7.54 0.34 -14.81
C ALA A 156 -6.37 1.35 -14.86
N PHE A 157 -5.16 0.89 -15.20
CA PHE A 157 -4.02 1.78 -15.43
C PHE A 157 -4.19 2.65 -16.68
N ALA A 158 -4.74 2.10 -17.76
CA ALA A 158 -5.03 2.88 -18.96
C ALA A 158 -6.05 4.00 -18.68
N ASP A 159 -7.09 3.69 -17.91
CA ASP A 159 -8.10 4.66 -17.49
C ASP A 159 -7.53 5.73 -16.56
N GLN A 160 -6.63 5.35 -15.64
CA GLN A 160 -5.92 6.29 -14.78
C GLN A 160 -5.08 7.27 -15.61
N ARG A 161 -4.36 6.80 -16.64
CA ARG A 161 -3.55 7.67 -17.53
C ARG A 161 -4.40 8.64 -18.34
N LYS A 162 -5.59 8.20 -18.77
CA LYS A 162 -6.54 9.05 -19.51
C LYS A 162 -7.29 10.04 -18.62
N GLY A 163 -7.13 9.96 -17.30
CA GLY A 163 -7.89 10.76 -16.34
C GLY A 163 -9.35 10.32 -16.20
N THR A 164 -9.73 9.17 -16.77
CA THR A 164 -11.09 8.60 -16.77
C THR A 164 -11.37 7.70 -15.57
N GLY A 165 -10.37 7.49 -14.70
CA GLY A 165 -10.50 6.70 -13.48
C GLY A 165 -11.64 7.22 -12.59
N LYS A 166 -12.60 6.34 -12.31
CA LYS A 166 -13.78 6.59 -11.48
C LYS A 166 -13.36 7.09 -10.09
N ARG A 167 -13.43 8.40 -9.83
CA ARG A 167 -13.48 8.97 -8.47
C ARG A 167 -14.89 8.71 -7.91
N VAL A 168 -15.10 7.57 -7.27
CA VAL A 168 -16.40 7.22 -6.67
C VAL A 168 -16.58 7.81 -5.26
N SER A 169 -15.55 8.38 -4.62
CA SER A 169 -15.66 8.86 -3.22
C SER A 169 -16.11 10.32 -3.05
N SER A 170 -15.94 11.21 -4.05
CA SER A 170 -16.09 12.66 -3.79
C SER A 170 -17.53 13.18 -3.82
N LEU A 171 -18.49 12.43 -4.36
CA LEU A 171 -19.91 12.86 -4.38
C LEU A 171 -20.61 12.64 -3.04
N VAL A 172 -20.18 11.66 -2.25
CA VAL A 172 -20.82 11.36 -0.96
C VAL A 172 -20.37 12.34 0.13
N SER A 173 -19.09 12.71 0.17
CA SER A 173 -18.57 13.65 1.17
C SER A 173 -19.19 15.05 1.03
N GLY A 174 -19.29 15.58 -0.20
CA GLY A 174 -19.85 16.93 -0.42
C GLY A 174 -21.32 17.04 -0.01
N VAL A 175 -22.13 16.02 -0.31
CA VAL A 175 -23.56 16.00 0.05
C VAL A 175 -23.76 15.87 1.56
N VAL A 176 -22.97 15.01 2.23
CA VAL A 176 -23.05 14.84 3.69
C VAL A 176 -22.60 16.11 4.43
N THR A 177 -21.50 16.76 4.00
CA THR A 177 -21.05 18.02 4.62
C THR A 177 -22.07 19.13 4.46
N LEU A 178 -22.70 19.26 3.28
CA LEU A 178 -23.71 20.28 3.04
C LEU A 178 -24.96 20.07 3.91
N LEU A 179 -25.39 18.82 4.11
CA LEU A 179 -26.54 18.49 4.97
C LEU A 179 -26.28 18.80 6.44
N VAL A 180 -25.07 18.52 6.95
CA VAL A 180 -24.71 18.82 8.34
C VAL A 180 -24.68 20.34 8.58
N VAL A 181 -24.11 21.12 7.65
CA VAL A 181 -24.09 22.58 7.75
C VAL A 181 -25.51 23.15 7.67
N ALA A 182 -26.34 22.68 6.74
CA ALA A 182 -27.72 23.13 6.60
C ALA A 182 -28.55 22.81 7.86
N ALA A 183 -28.41 21.61 8.43
CA ALA A 183 -29.09 21.24 9.67
C ALA A 183 -28.65 22.11 10.85
N PHE A 184 -27.35 22.43 10.96
CA PHE A 184 -26.82 23.29 12.01
C PHE A 184 -27.31 24.74 11.87
N VAL A 185 -27.33 25.29 10.64
CA VAL A 185 -27.86 26.63 10.37
C VAL A 185 -29.36 26.70 10.64
N ALA A 186 -30.15 25.70 10.23
CA ALA A 186 -31.59 25.64 10.51
C ALA A 186 -31.86 25.59 12.02
N ALA A 187 -31.11 24.78 12.77
CA ALA A 187 -31.23 24.70 14.23
C ALA A 187 -30.84 26.02 14.92
N ALA A 188 -29.81 26.71 14.42
CA ALA A 188 -29.41 28.03 14.93
C ALA A 188 -30.48 29.11 14.66
N LEU A 189 -31.09 29.11 13.47
CA LEU A 189 -32.15 30.05 13.11
C LEU A 189 -33.43 29.82 13.93
N LEU A 190 -33.84 28.57 14.13
CA LEU A 190 -34.99 28.23 14.99
C LEU A 190 -34.77 28.65 16.45
N ARG A 191 -33.52 28.63 16.92
CA ARG A 191 -33.16 29.03 18.29
C ARG A 191 -33.07 30.56 18.48
N SER A 192 -32.85 31.31 17.39
CA SER A 192 -32.77 32.77 17.41
C SER A 192 -34.13 33.46 17.22
N GLY A 193 -35.13 32.79 16.66
CA GLY A 193 -36.47 33.36 16.42
C GLY A 193 -37.47 33.19 17.56
N GLY A 194 -37.05 32.64 18.70
CA GLY A 194 -37.91 32.32 19.85
C GLY A 194 -37.81 33.26 21.05
N ASN A 195 -37.39 34.52 20.86
CA ASN A 195 -37.29 35.52 21.92
C ASN A 195 -38.02 36.81 21.53
#